data_AF-A0A119XCS2-F1
#
_entry.id   AF-A0A119XCS2-F1
#
_cell.length_a   1.000
_cell.length_b   1.000
_cell.length_c   1.000
_cell.angle_alpha   90.00
_cell.angle_beta   90.00
_cell.angle_gamma   90.00
#
_symmetry.space_group_name_H-M   'P 1'
#
loop_
_entity.id
_entity.type
_entity.pdbx_description
1 polymer ?
#
loop_
_entity_poly.entity_id
_entity_poly.type
_entity_poly.pdbx_seq_one_letter_code
_entity_poly.pdbx_strand_id
1 'polypeptide(L)'
;MPQFNIAAEGTLAFDFGQHSPVTITNPGPDDVDVHVDYNRGTANAPQWSSALTGASGIPNPKRLRANQAFVVARADLESEHVRIGVHGNRNGVVGRY
;
A
#
# COMPACT_ATOMS: atom_id res chain seq x y z
N MET A 1 -4.56 18.47 3.36
CA MET A 1 -4.63 16.99 3.26
C MET A 1 -3.28 16.43 3.64
N PRO A 2 -3.19 15.50 4.59
CA PRO A 2 -1.92 14.87 4.96
C PRO A 2 -1.46 13.94 3.83
N GLN A 3 -0.21 14.09 3.42
CA GLN A 3 0.45 13.24 2.44
C GLN A 3 1.46 12.37 3.19
N PHE A 4 1.55 11.08 2.87
CA PHE A 4 2.62 10.22 3.37
C PHE A 4 3.55 9.80 2.25
N ASN A 5 4.84 9.71 2.55
CA ASN A 5 5.87 9.28 1.62
C ASN A 5 6.53 8.01 2.18
N ILE A 6 6.59 6.96 1.37
CA ILE A 6 7.23 5.69 1.70
C ILE A 6 8.42 5.54 0.77
N ALA A 7 9.64 5.50 1.30
CA ALA A 7 10.82 5.24 0.51
C ALA A 7 10.75 3.87 -0.18
N ALA A 8 11.51 3.69 -1.27
CA ALA A 8 11.71 2.34 -1.79
C ALA A 8 12.40 1.47 -0.74
N GLU A 9 12.03 0.19 -0.68
CA GLU A 9 12.36 -0.74 0.42
C GLU A 9 11.75 -0.35 1.78
N GLY A 10 10.77 0.55 1.79
CA GLY A 10 10.09 1.04 2.98
C GLY A 10 8.80 0.29 3.29
N THR A 11 8.38 0.37 4.55
CA THR A 11 7.04 -0.03 4.98
C THR A 11 6.39 1.05 5.83
N LEU A 12 5.08 1.21 5.72
CA LEU A 12 4.29 2.14 6.51
C LEU A 12 3.02 1.45 7.01
N ALA A 13 2.74 1.53 8.30
CA ALA A 13 1.45 1.15 8.85
C ALA A 13 0.41 2.24 8.53
N PHE A 14 -0.76 1.84 8.06
CA PHE A 14 -1.82 2.74 7.65
C PHE A 14 -3.19 2.20 8.05
N ASP A 15 -4.10 3.09 8.42
CA ASP A 15 -5.47 2.78 8.82
C ASP A 15 -6.48 3.36 7.82
N PHE A 16 -7.11 2.48 7.04
CA PHE A 16 -8.13 2.85 6.05
C PHE A 16 -9.50 3.15 6.66
N GLY A 17 -9.75 2.82 7.93
CA GLY A 17 -11.02 3.10 8.60
C GLY A 17 -11.28 4.60 8.76
N GLN A 18 -10.22 5.39 8.97
CA GLN A 18 -10.30 6.86 9.12
C GLN A 18 -9.91 7.62 7.85
N HIS A 19 -9.25 6.95 6.91
CA HIS A 19 -8.60 7.59 5.76
C HIS A 19 -8.81 6.76 4.48
N SER A 20 -10.02 6.81 3.92
CA SER A 20 -10.41 6.11 2.68
C SER A 20 -11.30 6.98 1.80
N PRO A 21 -11.13 6.97 0.46
CA PRO A 21 -10.13 6.20 -0.29
C PRO A 21 -8.73 6.84 -0.28
N VAL A 22 -7.70 6.05 -0.55
CA VAL A 22 -6.31 6.50 -0.66
C VAL A 22 -5.84 6.39 -2.09
N THR A 23 -5.25 7.45 -2.63
CA THR A 23 -4.53 7.40 -3.89
C THR A 23 -3.05 7.15 -3.63
N ILE A 24 -2.52 6.05 -4.15
CA ILE A 24 -1.11 5.66 -4.05
C ILE A 24 -0.44 5.97 -5.39
N THR A 25 0.58 6.82 -5.38
CA THR A 25 1.26 7.35 -6.57
C THR A 25 2.75 7.06 -6.49
N ASN A 26 3.37 6.63 -7.60
CA ASN A 26 4.81 6.54 -7.73
C ASN A 26 5.36 7.81 -8.42
N PRO A 27 5.85 8.82 -7.68
CA PRO A 27 6.50 9.99 -8.27
C PRO A 27 7.93 9.71 -8.75
N GLY A 28 8.46 8.51 -8.51
CA GLY A 28 9.81 8.13 -8.93
C GLY A 28 9.94 7.91 -10.43
N PRO A 29 11.16 8.03 -10.98
CA PRO A 29 11.47 7.70 -12.37
C PRO A 29 11.51 6.19 -12.65
N ASP A 30 11.51 5.36 -11.61
CA ASP A 30 11.62 3.91 -11.71
C ASP A 30 10.32 3.23 -11.33
N ASP A 31 10.11 2.02 -11.83
CA ASP A 31 8.99 1.17 -11.44
C ASP A 31 9.21 0.56 -10.04
N VAL A 32 8.12 0.42 -9.28
CA VAL A 32 8.12 -0.17 -7.94
C VAL A 32 7.00 -1.21 -7.79
N ASP A 33 7.16 -2.12 -6.85
CA ASP A 33 6.13 -3.05 -6.43
C ASP A 33 5.56 -2.60 -5.08
N VAL A 34 4.25 -2.36 -5.07
CA VAL A 34 3.52 -1.95 -3.86
C VAL A 34 2.77 -3.14 -3.30
N HIS A 35 3.07 -3.46 -2.05
CA HIS A 35 2.36 -4.44 -1.24
C HIS A 35 1.38 -3.75 -0.31
N VAL A 36 0.16 -4.28 -0.19
CA VAL A 36 -0.83 -3.84 0.79
C VAL A 36 -1.24 -5.06 1.60
N ASP A 37 -0.65 -5.20 2.78
CA ASP A 37 -0.73 -6.42 3.59
C ASP A 37 -1.36 -6.13 4.96
N TYR A 38 -1.95 -7.13 5.60
CA TYR A 38 -2.31 -7.04 7.02
C TYR A 38 -1.63 -8.17 7.80
N ASN A 39 -1.41 -7.93 9.09
CA ASN A 39 -0.92 -8.96 9.98
C ASN A 39 -2.11 -9.80 10.47
N ARG A 40 -2.22 -11.05 10.00
CA ARG A 40 -3.20 -12.03 10.53
C ARG A 40 -2.68 -12.78 11.76
N GLY A 41 -1.39 -12.63 12.06
CA GLY A 41 -0.73 -13.23 13.22
C GLY A 41 -0.84 -12.35 14.46
N THR A 42 0.10 -12.50 15.37
CA THR A 42 0.18 -11.65 16.58
C THR A 42 1.29 -10.60 16.41
N ALA A 43 1.36 -9.64 17.33
CA ALA A 43 2.45 -8.64 17.33
C ALA A 43 3.84 -9.29 17.47
N ASN A 44 3.95 -10.39 18.22
CA ASN A 44 5.21 -11.09 18.48
C ASN A 44 5.51 -12.23 17.48
N ALA A 45 4.52 -12.63 16.68
CA ALA A 45 4.64 -13.63 15.63
C ALA A 45 3.83 -13.18 14.40
N PRO A 46 4.34 -12.17 13.66
CA PRO A 46 3.60 -11.59 12.55
C PRO A 46 3.47 -12.59 11.40
N GLN A 47 2.28 -12.64 10.82
CA GLN A 47 1.96 -13.39 9.62
C GLN A 47 1.32 -12.42 8.64
N TRP A 48 2.04 -12.06 7.59
CA TRP A 48 1.57 -11.09 6.60
C TRP A 48 0.76 -11.81 5.52
N SER A 49 -0.40 -11.25 5.21
CA SER A 49 -1.28 -11.69 4.12
C SER A 49 -1.74 -10.48 3.33
N SER A 50 -2.14 -10.69 2.08
CA SER A 50 -2.72 -9.63 1.26
C SER A 50 -3.95 -9.05 1.94
N ALA A 51 -3.98 -7.72 2.14
CA ALA A 51 -5.16 -7.04 2.63
C ALA A 51 -6.18 -6.77 1.53
N LEU A 52 -5.79 -6.86 0.25
CA LEU A 52 -6.68 -6.68 -0.89
C LEU A 52 -7.57 -7.91 -1.05
N THR A 53 -8.89 -7.68 -1.08
CA THR A 53 -9.88 -8.71 -1.40
C THR A 53 -9.77 -9.12 -2.86
N GLY A 54 -10.12 -10.36 -3.18
CA GLY A 54 -10.19 -10.82 -4.58
C GLY A 54 -11.18 -10.02 -5.45
N ALA A 55 -12.20 -9.42 -4.83
CA ALA A 55 -13.20 -8.59 -5.52
C ALA A 55 -12.66 -7.22 -5.96
N SER A 56 -11.59 -6.71 -5.32
CA SER A 56 -10.97 -5.43 -5.68
C SER A 56 -10.38 -5.41 -7.10
N GLY A 57 -10.00 -6.59 -7.62
CA GLY A 57 -9.28 -6.70 -8.90
C GLY A 57 -7.85 -6.11 -8.86
N ILE A 58 -7.37 -5.66 -7.69
CA ILE A 58 -6.03 -5.13 -7.52
C ILE A 58 -5.08 -6.29 -7.17
N PRO A 59 -4.04 -6.57 -7.98
CA PRO A 59 -3.06 -7.59 -7.65
C PRO A 59 -2.21 -7.16 -6.45
N ASN A 60 -1.74 -8.14 -5.66
CA ASN A 60 -0.76 -7.92 -4.59
C ASN A 60 0.42 -8.89 -4.76
N PRO A 61 1.64 -8.42 -5.11
CA PRO A 61 2.02 -7.02 -5.31
C PRO A 61 1.36 -6.36 -6.53
N LYS A 62 1.16 -5.03 -6.43
CA LYS A 62 0.83 -4.17 -7.56
C LYS A 62 2.09 -3.50 -8.10
N ARG A 63 2.48 -3.87 -9.31
CA ARG A 63 3.49 -3.12 -10.07
C ARG A 63 2.96 -1.73 -10.41
N LEU A 64 3.68 -0.69 -10.01
CA LEU A 64 3.34 0.71 -10.24
C LEU A 64 4.47 1.40 -11.00
N ARG A 65 4.23 1.75 -12.27
CA ARG A 65 5.25 2.40 -13.11
C ARG A 65 5.49 3.84 -12.68
N ALA A 66 6.60 4.41 -13.16
CA ALA A 66 6.89 5.83 -12.97
C ALA A 66 5.68 6.72 -13.33
N ASN A 67 5.35 7.67 -12.45
CA ASN A 67 4.22 8.59 -12.53
C ASN A 67 2.82 7.95 -12.57
N GLN A 68 2.71 6.64 -12.33
CA GLN A 68 1.40 6.00 -12.21
C GLN A 68 0.84 6.10 -10.80
N ALA A 69 -0.48 6.02 -10.72
CA ALA A 69 -1.20 5.91 -9.47
C ALA A 69 -2.28 4.83 -9.55
N PHE A 70 -2.69 4.34 -8.38
CA PHE A 70 -3.90 3.54 -8.22
C PHE A 70 -4.61 3.95 -6.93
N VAL A 71 -5.90 3.66 -6.87
CA VAL A 71 -6.74 3.96 -5.70
C VAL A 71 -7.03 2.67 -4.96
N VAL A 72 -6.96 2.74 -3.63
CA VAL A 72 -7.43 1.69 -2.73
C VAL A 72 -8.49 2.30 -1.83
N ALA A 73 -9.69 1.73 -1.83
CA ALA A 73 -10.75 2.10 -0.90
C ALA A 73 -10.86 1.08 0.23
N ARG A 74 -11.49 1.48 1.33
CA ARG A 74 -11.81 0.59 2.45
C ARG A 74 -12.57 -0.68 2.00
N ALA A 75 -13.46 -0.54 1.02
CA ALA A 75 -14.24 -1.65 0.46
C ALA A 75 -13.40 -2.67 -0.30
N ASP A 76 -12.18 -2.31 -0.72
CA ASP A 76 -11.26 -3.22 -1.40
C ASP A 76 -10.51 -4.13 -0.41
N LEU A 77 -10.64 -3.89 0.90
CA LEU A 77 -9.76 -4.46 1.93
C LEU A 77 -10.45 -5.46 2.87
N GLU A 78 -9.74 -6.54 3.22
CA GLU A 78 -10.09 -7.49 4.27
C GLU A 78 -9.92 -6.89 5.69
N SER A 79 -9.02 -5.92 5.85
CA SER A 79 -8.67 -5.29 7.13
C SER A 79 -8.53 -3.77 6.97
N GLU A 80 -8.89 -3.02 8.01
CA GLU A 80 -8.70 -1.55 8.10
C GLU A 80 -7.25 -1.19 8.35
N HIS A 81 -6.61 -1.95 9.23
CA HIS A 81 -5.22 -1.77 9.59
C HIS A 81 -4.37 -2.60 8.65
N VAL A 82 -3.57 -1.90 7.86
CA VAL A 82 -2.69 -2.51 6.86
C VAL A 82 -1.28 -1.95 6.98
N ARG A 83 -0.35 -2.62 6.32
CA ARG A 83 1.01 -2.17 6.06
C ARG A 83 1.15 -2.02 4.55
N ILE A 84 1.56 -0.83 4.12
CA ILE A 84 1.95 -0.56 2.74
C ILE A 84 3.45 -0.76 2.65
N GLY A 85 3.89 -1.75 1.87
CA GLY A 85 5.31 -2.01 1.57
C GLY A 85 5.65 -1.58 0.15
N VAL A 86 6.84 -1.05 -0.05
CA VAL A 86 7.35 -0.69 -1.40
C VAL A 86 8.67 -1.40 -1.61
N HIS A 87 8.79 -2.14 -2.71
CA HIS A 87 10.03 -2.80 -3.14
C HIS A 87 10.43 -2.27 -4.52
N GLY A 88 11.70 -1.84 -4.72
CA GLY A 88 12.15 -1.23 -5.98
C GLY A 88 13.24 -0.15 -5.84
N ASN A 89 13.49 0.60 -6.91
CA ASN A 89 14.56 1.63 -6.94
C ASN A 89 14.16 2.90 -6.16
N ARG A 90 15.15 3.63 -5.63
CA ARG A 90 15.17 4.53 -4.46
C ARG A 90 14.18 5.70 -4.39
N ASN A 91 13.32 5.90 -5.37
CA ASN A 91 12.40 7.03 -5.43
C ASN A 91 11.01 6.59 -4.98
N GLY A 92 10.75 6.78 -3.69
CA GLY A 92 9.58 6.24 -2.97
C GLY A 92 8.19 6.60 -3.51
N VAL A 93 7.17 5.96 -2.94
CA VAL A 93 5.74 6.10 -3.25
C VAL A 93 5.08 7.09 -2.30
N VAL A 94 4.06 7.79 -2.79
CA VAL A 94 3.31 8.78 -2.04
C VAL A 94 1.84 8.40 -1.95
N GLY A 95 1.26 8.48 -0.76
CA GLY A 95 -0.18 8.35 -0.54
C GLY A 95 -0.86 9.66 -0.15
N ARG A 96 -2.05 9.89 -0.70
CA ARG A 96 -2.93 11.04 -0.38
C ARG A 96 -4.34 10.55 -0.07
N TYR A 97 -4.94 11.09 0.99
CA TYR A 97 -6.30 10.80 1.47
C TYR A 97 -7.02 12.08 1.87
#